data_AF-A0A925LS16-F1
#
_entry.id   AF-A0A925LS16-F1
#
_cell.length_a   1.000
_cell.length_b   1.000
_cell.length_c   1.000
_cell.angle_alpha   90.00
_cell.angle_beta   90.00
_cell.angle_gamma   90.00
#
_symmetry.space_group_name_H-M   'P 1'
#
loop_
_entity.id
_entity.type
_entity.pdbx_description
1 polymer ?
#
loop_
_entity_poly.entity_id
_entity_poly.type
_entity_poly.pdbx_seq_one_letter_code
_entity_poly.pdbx_strand_id
1 'polypeptide(L)'
;MPELTTAQVVLLLCVGLFTLAAAISDLRFRKIPNKMTAPMCVAGIVYQVAFFGMDGLWASLLGFAAGFGILFVLWMIATAGGGDVKLMAALGTWLGWLTTLKVLFCSLIFVTTGTIGIVLVGLLSQGLRRTKNQYLTKSETGKGETTAQRQKRRVMAFAVPVALATWCILALQLFGNRG
;
A
#
# COMPACT_ATOMS: atom_id res chain seq x y z
N MET A 1 -29.41 15.90 13.80
CA MET A 1 -28.27 14.97 13.70
C MET A 1 -28.48 14.18 12.43
N PRO A 2 -27.48 13.89 11.59
CA PRO A 2 -27.74 13.11 10.37
C PRO A 2 -28.28 11.74 10.81
N GLU A 3 -29.54 11.47 10.51
CA GLU A 3 -30.21 10.20 10.78
C GLU A 3 -29.44 9.12 9.99
N LEU A 4 -28.59 8.37 10.69
CA LEU A 4 -27.84 7.27 10.09
C LEU A 4 -28.84 6.25 9.57
N THR A 5 -28.90 6.09 8.25
CA THR A 5 -29.82 5.13 7.63
C THR A 5 -29.46 3.72 8.11
N THR A 6 -30.45 2.87 8.34
CA THR A 6 -30.25 1.47 8.78
C THR A 6 -29.23 0.73 7.90
N ALA A 7 -29.27 0.96 6.59
CA ALA A 7 -28.30 0.50 5.63
C ALA A 7 -26.85 0.91 5.98
N GLN A 8 -26.62 2.19 6.28
CA GLN A 8 -25.29 2.71 6.64
C GLN A 8 -24.77 2.10 7.93
N VAL A 9 -25.63 1.89 8.94
CA VAL A 9 -25.24 1.26 10.20
C VAL A 9 -24.82 -0.19 9.96
N VAL A 10 -25.59 -0.95 9.18
CA VAL A 10 -25.26 -2.34 8.81
C VAL A 10 -23.93 -2.38 8.05
N LEU A 11 -23.74 -1.49 7.07
CA LEU A 11 -22.50 -1.40 6.31
C LEU A 11 -21.31 -1.11 7.23
N LEU A 12 -21.42 -0.10 8.11
CA LEU A 12 -20.33 0.28 9.02
C LEU A 12 -19.96 -0.84 9.98
N LEU A 13 -20.95 -1.53 10.56
CA LEU A 13 -20.71 -2.66 11.46
C LEU A 13 -20.06 -3.83 10.73
N CYS A 14 -20.64 -4.29 9.62
CA CYS A 14 -20.14 -5.45 8.90
C CYS A 14 -18.76 -5.20 8.25
N VAL A 15 -18.60 -4.07 7.55
CA VAL A 15 -17.33 -3.69 6.92
C VAL A 15 -16.28 -3.35 7.97
N GLY A 16 -16.66 -2.67 9.05
CA GLY A 16 -15.75 -2.35 10.15
C GLY A 16 -15.22 -3.60 10.84
N LEU A 17 -16.08 -4.54 11.20
CA LEU A 17 -15.67 -5.82 11.80
C LEU A 17 -14.78 -6.63 10.83
N PHE A 18 -15.13 -6.65 9.54
CA PHE A 18 -14.35 -7.36 8.54
C PHE A 18 -12.95 -6.76 8.32
N THR A 19 -12.85 -5.43 8.19
CA THR A 19 -11.55 -4.75 8.03
C THR A 19 -10.69 -4.90 9.28
N LEU A 20 -11.29 -4.89 10.48
CA LEU A 20 -10.58 -5.15 11.73
C LEU A 20 -10.08 -6.60 11.81
N ALA A 21 -10.91 -7.58 11.45
CA ALA A 21 -10.50 -8.98 11.39
C ALA A 21 -9.41 -9.23 10.32
N ALA A 22 -9.49 -8.53 9.18
CA ALA A 22 -8.49 -8.57 8.13
C ALA A 22 -7.16 -7.97 8.60
N ALA A 23 -7.19 -6.83 9.30
CA ALA A 23 -6.00 -6.20 9.88
C ALA A 23 -5.32 -7.09 10.93
N ILE A 24 -6.09 -7.73 11.81
CA ILE A 24 -5.56 -8.70 12.77
C ILE A 24 -4.95 -9.90 12.06
N SER A 25 -5.60 -10.41 11.01
CA SER A 25 -5.12 -11.55 10.24
C SER A 25 -3.84 -11.22 9.46
N ASP A 26 -3.73 -10.01 8.91
CA ASP A 26 -2.55 -9.55 8.20
C ASP A 26 -1.35 -9.42 9.15
N LEU A 27 -1.57 -8.83 10.34
CA LEU A 27 -0.56 -8.73 11.40
C LEU A 27 -0.08 -10.09 11.92
N ARG A 28 -0.97 -11.08 12.02
CA ARG A 28 -0.65 -12.37 12.64
C ARG A 28 -0.14 -13.43 11.67
N PHE A 29 -0.65 -13.45 10.44
CA PHE A 29 -0.41 -14.54 9.50
C PHE A 29 0.13 -14.06 8.14
N ARG A 30 0.19 -12.74 7.87
CA ARG A 30 0.56 -12.13 6.57
C ARG A 30 -0.14 -12.74 5.35
N LYS A 31 -1.28 -13.39 5.58
CA LYS A 31 -2.09 -14.08 4.57
C LYS A 31 -3.54 -13.96 4.97
N ILE A 32 -4.35 -13.37 4.10
CA ILE A 32 -5.80 -13.33 4.26
C ILE A 32 -6.39 -14.66 3.77
N PRO A 33 -7.02 -15.46 4.65
CA PRO A 33 -7.63 -16.72 4.26
C PRO A 33 -8.86 -16.50 3.38
N ASN A 34 -8.90 -17.17 2.21
CA ASN A 34 -10.03 -17.12 1.27
C ASN A 34 -11.38 -17.49 1.92
N LYS A 35 -11.34 -18.32 2.97
CA LYS A 35 -12.53 -18.79 3.69
C LYS A 35 -13.29 -17.67 4.39
N MET A 36 -12.66 -16.52 4.66
CA MET A 36 -13.32 -15.34 5.23
C MET A 36 -13.78 -14.35 4.17
N THR A 37 -13.04 -14.25 3.07
CA THR A 37 -13.34 -13.29 1.99
C THR A 37 -14.54 -13.73 1.15
N ALA A 38 -14.65 -15.04 0.85
CA ALA A 38 -15.76 -15.58 0.08
C ALA A 38 -17.16 -15.34 0.72
N PRO A 39 -17.41 -15.68 2.00
CA PRO A 39 -18.71 -15.41 2.61
C PRO A 39 -18.98 -13.90 2.70
N MET A 40 -17.94 -13.09 2.85
CA MET A 40 -18.10 -11.64 2.89
C MET A 40 -18.50 -11.07 1.53
N CYS A 41 -17.95 -11.58 0.41
CA CYS A 41 -18.43 -11.22 -0.93
C CYS A 41 -19.93 -11.53 -1.09
N VAL A 42 -20.35 -12.74 -0.71
CA VAL A 42 -21.75 -13.16 -0.86
C VAL A 42 -22.67 -12.29 -0.01
N ALA A 43 -22.30 -12.04 1.25
CA ALA A 43 -23.06 -11.17 2.13
C ALA A 43 -23.17 -9.72 1.61
N GLY A 44 -22.15 -9.21 0.92
CA GLY A 44 -22.18 -7.88 0.31
C GLY A 44 -23.13 -7.77 -0.87
N ILE A 45 -23.18 -8.80 -1.72
CA ILE A 45 -24.17 -8.88 -2.81
C ILE A 45 -25.59 -8.95 -2.22
N VAL A 46 -25.81 -9.80 -1.21
CA VAL A 46 -27.12 -9.91 -0.54
C VAL A 46 -27.54 -8.58 0.08
N TYR A 47 -26.62 -7.88 0.74
CA TYR A 47 -26.85 -6.55 1.30
C TYR A 47 -27.27 -5.55 0.20
N GLN A 48 -26.52 -5.48 -0.89
CA GLN A 48 -26.82 -4.55 -1.98
C GLN A 48 -28.19 -4.85 -2.62
N VAL A 49 -28.49 -6.12 -2.86
CA VAL A 49 -29.79 -6.55 -3.41
C VAL A 49 -30.92 -6.25 -2.42
N ALA A 50 -30.73 -6.47 -1.12
CA ALA A 50 -31.76 -6.27 -0.10
C ALA A 50 -32.12 -4.78 0.10
N PHE A 51 -31.14 -3.88 0.04
CA PHE A 51 -31.36 -2.44 0.31
C PHE A 51 -31.57 -1.59 -0.95
N PHE A 52 -31.05 -2.01 -2.10
CA PHE A 52 -31.08 -1.22 -3.34
C PHE A 52 -31.64 -2.01 -4.55
N GLY A 53 -32.12 -3.24 -4.33
CA GLY A 53 -32.80 -4.04 -5.36
C GLY A 53 -31.89 -4.43 -6.53
N MET A 54 -32.45 -4.39 -7.75
CA MET A 54 -31.75 -4.81 -8.97
C MET A 54 -30.59 -3.88 -9.34
N ASP A 55 -30.72 -2.57 -9.08
CA ASP A 55 -29.62 -1.62 -9.29
C ASP A 55 -28.46 -1.90 -8.34
N GLY A 56 -28.77 -2.35 -7.12
CA GLY A 56 -27.79 -2.81 -6.16
C GLY A 56 -26.99 -4.03 -6.61
N LEU A 57 -27.65 -4.98 -7.29
CA LEU A 57 -27.01 -6.15 -7.87
C LEU A 57 -25.91 -5.73 -8.87
N TRP A 58 -26.25 -4.85 -9.82
CA TRP A 58 -25.28 -4.32 -10.79
C TRP A 58 -24.17 -3.52 -10.12
N ALA A 59 -24.52 -2.69 -9.13
CA ALA A 59 -23.53 -1.92 -8.38
C ALA A 59 -22.54 -2.83 -7.63
N SER A 60 -23.01 -3.93 -7.04
CA SER A 60 -22.17 -4.91 -6.32
C SER A 60 -21.26 -5.70 -7.26
N LEU A 61 -21.76 -6.11 -8.42
CA LEU A 61 -20.98 -6.80 -9.46
C LEU A 61 -19.90 -5.90 -10.05
N LEU A 62 -20.25 -4.66 -10.39
CA LEU A 62 -19.30 -3.66 -10.88
C LEU A 62 -18.29 -3.27 -9.79
N GLY A 63 -18.73 -3.20 -8.52
CA GLY A 63 -17.84 -2.96 -7.38
C GLY A 63 -16.85 -4.10 -7.17
N PHE A 64 -17.30 -5.35 -7.25
CA PHE A 64 -16.43 -6.52 -7.25
C PHE A 64 -15.45 -6.49 -8.41
N ALA A 65 -15.92 -6.25 -9.64
CA ALA A 65 -15.09 -6.21 -10.83
C ALA A 65 -14.06 -5.07 -10.78
N ALA A 66 -14.43 -3.89 -10.29
CA ALA A 66 -13.52 -2.77 -10.11
C ALA A 66 -12.48 -3.07 -9.01
N GLY A 67 -12.93 -3.53 -7.84
CA GLY A 67 -12.05 -3.85 -6.71
C GLY A 67 -11.07 -4.99 -7.01
N PHE A 68 -11.58 -6.08 -7.57
CA PHE A 68 -10.78 -7.22 -8.00
C PHE A 68 -9.91 -6.85 -9.20
N GLY A 69 -10.50 -6.33 -10.28
CA GLY A 69 -9.81 -6.08 -11.54
C GLY A 69 -8.66 -5.08 -11.41
N ILE A 70 -8.89 -3.95 -10.73
CA ILE A 70 -7.85 -2.91 -10.58
C ILE A 70 -6.69 -3.44 -9.74
N LEU A 71 -6.96 -4.05 -8.58
CA LEU A 71 -5.89 -4.60 -7.74
C LEU A 71 -5.25 -5.85 -8.34
N PHE A 72 -5.98 -6.63 -9.13
CA PHE A 72 -5.42 -7.78 -9.84
C PHE A 72 -4.40 -7.33 -10.89
N VAL A 73 -4.70 -6.26 -11.64
CA VAL A 73 -3.73 -5.65 -12.57
C VAL A 73 -2.51 -5.12 -11.81
N LEU A 74 -2.69 -4.44 -10.67
CA LEU A 74 -1.58 -3.99 -9.81
C LEU A 74 -0.76 -5.16 -9.25
N TRP A 75 -1.42 -6.26 -8.88
CA TRP A 75 -0.78 -7.49 -8.40
C TRP A 75 0.06 -8.14 -9.50
N MET A 76 -0.42 -8.16 -10.75
CA MET A 76 0.36 -8.63 -11.90
C MET A 76 1.63 -7.78 -12.14
N ILE A 77 1.56 -6.48 -11.85
CA ILE A 77 2.71 -5.55 -11.92
C ILE A 77 3.58 -5.64 -10.65
N ALA A 78 3.30 -6.60 -9.74
CA ALA A 78 4.01 -6.85 -8.48
C ALA A 78 4.03 -5.66 -7.50
N THR A 79 3.07 -4.74 -7.62
CA THR A 79 2.98 -3.55 -6.75
C THR A 79 2.04 -3.73 -5.56
N ALA A 80 1.10 -4.69 -5.62
CA ALA A 80 0.15 -4.99 -4.56
C ALA A 80 0.26 -6.45 -4.10
N GLY A 81 -0.14 -6.76 -2.86
CA GLY A 81 -0.18 -8.13 -2.35
C GLY A 81 -1.42 -8.88 -2.84
N GLY A 82 -1.29 -10.18 -3.10
CA GLY A 82 -2.43 -11.01 -3.57
C GLY A 82 -3.55 -11.19 -2.53
N GLY A 83 -3.27 -10.85 -1.26
CA GLY A 83 -4.28 -10.77 -0.21
C GLY A 83 -5.20 -9.55 -0.37
N ASP A 84 -4.61 -8.40 -0.70
CA ASP A 84 -5.31 -7.12 -0.83
C ASP A 84 -6.35 -7.16 -1.96
N VAL A 85 -6.01 -7.83 -3.06
CA VAL A 85 -6.92 -8.04 -4.19
C VAL A 85 -8.24 -8.68 -3.73
N LYS A 86 -8.16 -9.70 -2.87
CA LYS A 86 -9.35 -10.42 -2.40
C LYS A 86 -10.16 -9.63 -1.39
N LEU A 87 -9.47 -8.90 -0.50
CA LEU A 87 -10.14 -7.99 0.44
C LEU A 87 -10.92 -6.93 -0.31
N MET A 88 -10.30 -6.30 -1.31
CA MET A 88 -10.94 -5.22 -2.04
C MET A 88 -12.03 -5.71 -2.99
N ALA A 89 -11.91 -6.93 -3.52
CA ALA A 89 -13.00 -7.59 -4.23
C ALA A 89 -14.22 -7.77 -3.31
N ALA A 90 -14.03 -8.25 -2.08
CA ALA A 90 -15.10 -8.38 -1.11
C ALA A 90 -15.68 -7.03 -0.71
N LEU A 91 -14.85 -6.06 -0.32
CA LEU A 91 -15.31 -4.71 0.02
C LEU A 91 -16.05 -4.04 -1.13
N GLY A 92 -15.63 -4.29 -2.37
CA GLY A 92 -16.27 -3.76 -3.56
C GLY A 92 -17.74 -4.17 -3.70
N THR A 93 -18.11 -5.39 -3.29
CA THR A 93 -19.51 -5.85 -3.32
C THR A 93 -20.41 -5.07 -2.36
N TRP A 94 -19.90 -4.67 -1.20
CA TRP A 94 -20.65 -3.92 -0.18
C TRP A 94 -20.77 -2.44 -0.52
N LEU A 95 -19.68 -1.85 -1.01
CA LEU A 95 -19.55 -0.42 -1.26
C LEU A 95 -20.21 0.00 -2.58
N GLY A 96 -20.28 -0.91 -3.55
CA GLY A 96 -20.65 -0.62 -4.93
C GLY A 96 -19.54 0.09 -5.70
N TRP A 97 -19.68 0.16 -7.03
CA TRP A 97 -18.61 0.61 -7.93
C TRP A 97 -18.07 2.02 -7.67
N LEU A 98 -18.94 3.03 -7.52
CA LEU A 98 -18.54 4.43 -7.30
C LEU A 98 -17.70 4.59 -6.03
N THR A 99 -18.18 4.02 -4.93
CA THR A 99 -17.50 4.11 -3.64
C THR A 99 -16.20 3.30 -3.66
N THR A 100 -16.18 2.14 -4.32
CA THR A 100 -14.97 1.33 -4.49
C THR A 100 -13.87 2.10 -5.22
N LEU A 101 -14.20 2.79 -6.31
CA LEU A 101 -13.24 3.63 -7.03
C LEU A 101 -12.70 4.75 -6.16
N LYS A 102 -13.57 5.45 -5.41
CA LYS A 102 -13.14 6.50 -4.47
C LYS A 102 -12.17 5.98 -3.43
N VAL A 103 -12.44 4.81 -2.85
CA VAL A 103 -11.55 4.18 -1.86
C VAL A 103 -10.22 3.79 -2.50
N LEU A 104 -10.23 3.21 -3.71
CA LEU A 104 -9.00 2.88 -4.44
C LEU A 104 -8.15 4.13 -4.71
N PHE A 105 -8.74 5.20 -5.25
CA PHE A 105 -8.02 6.46 -5.48
C PHE A 105 -7.48 7.07 -4.18
N CYS A 106 -8.28 7.11 -3.12
CA CYS A 106 -7.85 7.62 -1.82
C CYS A 106 -6.69 6.78 -1.25
N SER A 107 -6.77 5.45 -1.35
CA SER A 107 -5.71 4.55 -0.89
C SER A 107 -4.39 4.77 -1.64
N LEU A 108 -4.46 4.98 -2.97
CA LEU A 108 -3.27 5.24 -3.78
C LEU A 108 -2.59 6.55 -3.36
N ILE A 109 -3.37 7.61 -3.13
CA ILE A 109 -2.84 8.89 -2.65
C ILE A 109 -2.18 8.70 -1.28
N PHE A 110 -2.83 8.00 -0.35
CA PHE A 110 -2.33 7.78 1.01
C PHE A 110 -1.05 6.95 1.03
N VAL A 111 -0.97 5.90 0.23
CA VAL A 111 0.24 5.07 0.09
C VAL A 111 1.38 5.88 -0.52
N THR A 112 1.09 6.68 -1.54
CA THR A 112 2.11 7.50 -2.21
C THR A 112 2.66 8.58 -1.27
N THR A 113 1.79 9.34 -0.59
CA THR A 113 2.21 10.39 0.36
C THR A 113 2.89 9.80 1.59
N GLY A 114 2.40 8.68 2.11
CA GLY A 114 3.03 7.95 3.22
C GLY A 114 4.42 7.44 2.88
N THR A 115 4.60 6.85 1.70
CA THR A 115 5.91 6.36 1.23
C THR A 115 6.90 7.51 1.06
N ILE A 116 6.48 8.61 0.42
CA ILE A 116 7.32 9.81 0.26
C ILE A 116 7.69 10.39 1.63
N GLY A 117 6.73 10.46 2.58
CA GLY A 117 6.96 10.94 3.93
C GLY A 117 7.97 10.08 4.71
N ILE A 118 7.82 8.76 4.68
CA ILE A 118 8.76 7.82 5.32
C ILE A 118 10.15 7.94 4.69
N VAL A 119 10.24 8.05 3.36
CA VAL A 119 11.52 8.24 2.65
C VAL A 119 12.16 9.57 3.04
N LEU A 120 11.41 10.67 3.07
CA LEU A 120 11.90 11.99 3.48
C LEU A 120 12.37 12.00 4.95
N VAL A 121 11.59 11.44 5.87
CA VAL A 121 11.98 11.31 7.28
C VAL A 121 13.17 10.37 7.43
N GLY A 122 13.25 9.30 6.63
CA GLY A 122 14.41 8.42 6.54
C GLY A 122 15.67 9.16 6.10
N LEU A 123 15.57 10.01 5.07
CA LEU A 123 16.67 10.83 4.58
C LEU A 123 17.08 11.91 5.60
N LEU A 124 16.12 12.59 6.24
CA LEU A 124 16.36 13.62 7.25
C LEU A 124 16.94 13.05 8.55
N SER A 125 16.44 11.89 9.00
CA SER A 125 16.94 11.20 10.20
C SER A 125 18.31 10.56 9.98
N GLN A 126 18.62 10.10 8.76
CA GLN A 126 19.99 9.73 8.37
C GLN A 126 20.91 10.97 8.35
N GLY A 127 20.41 12.14 7.98
CA GLY A 127 21.09 13.44 8.12
C GLY A 127 21.39 13.82 9.58
N LEU A 128 20.39 13.75 10.47
CA LEU A 128 20.57 14.05 11.91
C LEU A 128 21.45 13.03 12.64
N ARG A 129 21.35 11.73 12.29
CA ARG A 129 22.22 10.68 12.85
C ARG A 129 23.69 10.88 12.48
N ARG A 130 24.01 11.50 11.33
CA ARG A 130 25.39 11.87 10.96
C ARG A 130 25.95 12.96 11.87
N THR A 131 25.14 13.95 12.25
CA THR A 131 25.56 15.02 13.17
C THR A 131 25.75 14.49 14.58
N LYS A 132 24.79 13.71 15.12
CA LYS A 132 24.87 13.19 16.50
C LYS A 132 26.08 12.25 16.71
N ASN A 133 26.42 11.42 15.71
CA ASN A 133 27.62 10.57 15.78
C ASN A 133 28.93 11.35 15.64
N GLN A 134 28.96 12.50 14.95
CA GLN A 134 30.18 13.32 14.88
C GLN A 134 30.53 13.97 16.23
N TYR A 135 29.55 14.28 17.07
CA TYR A 135 29.82 14.82 18.41
C TYR A 135 30.15 13.74 19.44
N LEU A 136 29.50 12.56 19.37
CA LEU A 136 29.81 11.44 20.28
C LEU A 136 31.18 10.81 20.00
N THR A 137 31.62 10.73 18.74
CA THR A 137 32.93 10.12 18.38
C THR A 137 34.11 11.07 18.61
N LYS A 138 33.89 12.38 18.77
CA LYS A 138 34.97 13.34 19.06
C LYS A 138 35.41 13.31 20.53
N SER A 139 34.65 12.63 21.40
CA SER A 139 34.95 12.56 22.83
C SER A 139 35.74 11.32 23.27
N GLU A 140 35.92 10.28 22.44
CA GLU A 140 36.39 8.98 22.97
C GLU A 140 37.71 8.37 22.48
N THR A 141 38.29 8.66 21.31
CA THR A 141 39.40 7.77 20.88
C THR A 141 40.49 8.39 20.02
N GLY A 142 41.50 8.91 20.71
CA GLY A 142 42.88 9.03 20.21
C GLY A 142 43.62 7.69 20.20
N LYS A 143 43.16 6.70 19.42
CA LYS A 143 43.94 5.47 19.14
C LYS A 143 43.64 4.99 17.71
N GLY A 144 44.69 4.89 16.91
CA GLY A 144 44.64 4.68 15.46
C GLY A 144 44.05 3.34 15.03
N GLU A 145 43.30 3.36 13.93
CA GLU A 145 42.73 2.18 13.27
C GLU A 145 43.55 1.75 12.05
N THR A 146 43.69 0.43 11.88
CA THR A 146 44.51 -0.26 10.87
C THR A 146 43.84 -0.28 9.48
N THR A 147 44.65 -0.25 8.42
CA THR A 147 44.30 -0.05 7.00
C THR A 147 43.23 -1.01 6.43
N ALA A 148 43.05 -2.19 7.03
CA ALA A 148 42.11 -3.22 6.57
C ALA A 148 40.62 -2.86 6.85
N GLN A 149 40.30 -2.12 7.92
CA GLN A 149 38.92 -1.68 8.19
C GLN A 149 38.45 -0.54 7.27
N ARG A 150 39.39 0.26 6.75
CA ARG A 150 39.11 1.35 5.78
C ARG A 150 38.61 0.81 4.43
N GLN A 151 39.02 -0.40 4.06
CA GLN A 151 38.69 -1.01 2.77
C GLN A 151 37.26 -1.58 2.74
N LYS A 152 36.73 -2.08 3.87
CA LYS A 152 35.35 -2.61 3.96
C LYS A 152 34.27 -1.51 3.99
N ARG A 153 34.63 -0.26 4.33
CA ARG A 153 33.73 0.91 4.28
C ARG A 153 33.65 1.59 2.91
N ARG A 154 34.62 1.40 2.00
CA ARG A 154 34.61 2.06 0.68
C ARG A 154 33.78 1.34 -0.39
N VAL A 155 33.46 0.05 -0.22
CA VAL A 155 32.86 -0.76 -1.29
C VAL A 155 31.31 -0.82 -1.24
N MET A 156 30.64 -0.24 -0.24
CA MET A 156 29.17 -0.41 -0.11
C MET A 156 28.29 0.83 -0.35
N ALA A 157 28.83 2.02 -0.59
CA ALA A 157 27.97 3.22 -0.67
C ALA A 157 28.47 4.26 -1.67
N PHE A 158 28.33 3.97 -2.97
CA PHE A 158 28.28 5.00 -4.03
C PHE A 158 27.77 4.45 -5.37
N ALA A 159 27.68 3.12 -5.55
CA ALA A 159 27.26 2.52 -6.82
C ALA A 159 25.74 2.59 -7.10
N VAL A 160 24.88 2.45 -6.09
CA VAL A 160 23.41 2.37 -6.30
C VAL A 160 22.80 3.70 -6.78
N PRO A 161 23.16 4.87 -6.22
CA PRO A 161 22.64 6.15 -6.71
C PRO A 161 23.16 6.49 -8.12
N VAL A 162 24.42 6.16 -8.40
CA VAL A 162 25.04 6.35 -9.73
C VAL A 162 24.35 5.46 -10.75
N ALA A 163 24.03 4.20 -10.42
CA ALA A 163 23.31 3.29 -11.33
C ALA A 163 21.90 3.79 -11.68
N LEU A 164 21.14 4.30 -10.70
CA LEU A 164 19.79 4.84 -10.93
C LEU A 164 19.81 6.13 -11.78
N ALA A 165 20.77 7.02 -11.55
CA ALA A 165 20.94 8.21 -12.38
C ALA A 165 21.31 7.84 -13.83
N THR A 166 22.16 6.82 -14.00
CA THR A 166 22.62 6.37 -15.32
C THR A 166 21.49 5.73 -16.13
N TRP A 167 20.62 4.93 -15.49
CA TRP A 167 19.45 4.34 -16.17
C TRP A 167 18.37 5.36 -16.54
N CYS A 168 18.17 6.39 -15.72
CA CYS A 168 17.19 7.44 -15.99
C CYS A 168 17.60 8.30 -17.22
N ILE A 169 18.89 8.62 -17.34
CA ILE A 169 19.44 9.36 -18.50
C ILE A 169 19.37 8.53 -19.78
N LEU A 170 19.67 7.23 -19.71
CA LEU A 170 19.57 6.33 -20.88
C LEU A 170 18.12 6.17 -21.35
N ALA A 171 17.14 6.13 -20.45
CA ALA A 171 15.73 6.06 -20.81
C ALA A 171 15.24 7.35 -21.50
N LEU A 172 15.65 8.52 -21.00
CA LEU A 172 15.32 9.81 -21.63
C LEU A 172 15.93 9.93 -23.04
N GLN A 173 17.13 9.38 -23.28
CA GLN A 173 17.74 9.36 -24.62
C GLN A 173 17.11 8.33 -25.57
N LEU A 174 16.63 7.18 -25.08
CA LEU A 174 16.00 6.16 -25.91
C LEU A 174 14.61 6.58 -26.43
N PHE A 175 13.88 7.39 -25.65
CA PHE A 175 12.58 7.90 -26.05
C PHE A 175 12.64 9.27 -26.73
N GLY A 176 13.62 10.12 -26.41
CA GLY A 176 13.92 11.30 -27.23
C GLY A 176 14.38 10.96 -28.65
N ASN A 177 14.78 9.72 -28.92
CA ASN A 177 15.29 9.25 -30.21
C ASN A 177 14.36 8.26 -30.94
N ARG A 178 13.08 8.16 -30.54
CA ARG A 178 12.03 7.52 -31.35
C ARG A 178 10.91 8.52 -31.61
N GLY A 179 11.04 9.24 -32.74
CA GLY A 179 9.92 9.70 -33.58
C GLY A 179 9.04 10.80 -33.02
#